data_AF-A0A946SFA4-F1
#
_entry.id   AF-A0A946SFA4-F1
#
_cell.length_a   1.000
_cell.length_b   1.000
_cell.length_c   1.000
_cell.angle_alpha   90.00
_cell.angle_beta   90.00
_cell.angle_gamma   90.00
#
_symmetry.space_group_name_H-M   'P 1'
#
loop_
_entity.id
_entity.type
_entity.pdbx_description
1 polymer ?
#
loop_
_entity_poly.entity_id
_entity_poly.type
_entity_poly.pdbx_seq_one_letter_code
_entity_poly.pdbx_strand_id
1 'polypeptide(L)'
;MKTKCRVKHCRGNTKKLNHLYICKICKAAFFHGTYKYGHNGLKDFNNDEVLREELLKSNIRPTKNWQYYVYTIQASWLPGDKKKTLYVGMTGKHPHSRLLDHMTNRKKLAARIFKRKKNRRQVITMLDFEGPMSKKEAIAREKSLAYEHKDNYLVKGGH
;
A
#
# COMPACT_ATOMS: atom_id res chain seq x y z
N MET A 1 -9.93 -19.89 5.63
CA MET A 1 -10.62 -18.67 6.12
C MET A 1 -10.80 -17.67 4.99
N LYS A 2 -12.01 -17.12 4.80
CA LYS A 2 -12.28 -16.02 3.84
C LYS A 2 -11.93 -14.69 4.52
N THR A 3 -10.83 -14.05 4.13
CA THR A 3 -10.50 -12.71 4.64
C THR A 3 -11.42 -11.67 3.99
N LYS A 4 -12.02 -10.79 4.80
CA LYS A 4 -12.88 -9.70 4.33
C LYS A 4 -12.05 -8.46 3.96
N CYS A 5 -12.60 -7.64 3.06
CA CYS A 5 -12.00 -6.36 2.70
C CYS A 5 -11.83 -5.46 3.94
N ARG A 6 -10.68 -4.80 4.03
CA ARG A 6 -10.35 -3.90 5.15
C ARG A 6 -10.86 -2.47 4.96
N VAL A 7 -11.45 -2.16 3.80
CA VAL A 7 -12.19 -0.91 3.57
C VAL A 7 -13.53 -1.00 4.30
N LYS A 8 -13.76 -0.11 5.27
CA LYS A 8 -14.89 -0.13 6.23
C LYS A 8 -16.27 -0.37 5.57
N HIS A 9 -16.54 0.29 4.45
CA HIS A 9 -17.83 0.25 3.76
C HIS A 9 -17.94 -0.86 2.71
N CYS A 10 -16.85 -1.54 2.36
CA CYS A 10 -16.91 -2.60 1.35
C CYS A 10 -17.24 -3.95 1.99
N ARG A 11 -16.46 -4.37 3.01
CA ARG A 11 -16.53 -5.71 3.64
C ARG A 11 -16.64 -6.88 2.66
N GLY A 12 -16.26 -6.69 1.39
CA GLY A 12 -16.37 -7.70 0.33
C GLY A 12 -15.42 -8.88 0.54
N ASN A 13 -15.68 -9.98 -0.16
CA ASN A 13 -14.76 -11.11 -0.18
C ASN A 13 -13.46 -10.74 -0.92
N THR A 14 -12.34 -11.30 -0.47
CA THR A 14 -11.03 -11.07 -1.09
C THR A 14 -10.55 -12.29 -1.88
N LYS A 15 -9.79 -12.05 -2.95
CA LYS A 15 -8.95 -13.03 -3.60
C LYS A 15 -7.59 -13.03 -2.90
N LYS A 16 -7.15 -14.19 -2.43
CA LYS A 16 -5.82 -14.38 -1.84
C LYS A 16 -4.83 -14.72 -2.96
N LEU A 17 -3.72 -13.99 -3.01
CA LEU A 17 -2.56 -14.24 -3.84
C LEU A 17 -1.35 -14.32 -2.89
N ASN A 18 -1.03 -15.52 -2.42
CA ASN A 18 -0.08 -15.72 -1.33
C ASN A 18 -0.42 -14.86 -0.10
N HIS A 19 0.39 -13.87 0.26
CA HIS A 19 0.11 -12.97 1.40
C HIS A 19 -0.62 -11.67 1.01
N LEU A 20 -0.84 -11.45 -0.29
CA LEU A 20 -1.63 -10.33 -0.82
C LEU A 20 -3.11 -10.70 -0.86
N TYR A 21 -3.96 -9.77 -0.44
CA TYR A 21 -5.41 -9.90 -0.49
C TYR A 21 -5.98 -8.74 -1.27
N ILE A 22 -6.73 -9.05 -2.33
CA ILE A 22 -7.37 -8.06 -3.21
C ILE A 22 -8.88 -8.20 -3.08
N CYS A 23 -9.58 -7.12 -2.76
CA CYS A 23 -11.03 -7.14 -2.72
C CYS A 23 -11.62 -7.39 -4.11
N LYS A 24 -12.59 -8.31 -4.22
CA LYS A 24 -13.25 -8.58 -5.50
C LYS A 24 -14.15 -7.42 -5.97
N ILE A 25 -14.66 -6.63 -5.01
CA ILE A 25 -15.59 -5.51 -5.24
C ILE A 25 -14.80 -4.21 -5.46
N CYS A 26 -14.23 -3.62 -4.41
CA CYS A 26 -13.58 -2.30 -4.49
C CYS A 26 -12.11 -2.34 -4.93
N LYS A 27 -11.58 -3.52 -5.31
CA LYS A 27 -10.19 -3.76 -5.73
C LYS A 27 -9.09 -3.39 -4.72
N ALA A 28 -9.45 -2.82 -3.57
CA ALA A 28 -8.51 -2.49 -2.53
C ALA A 28 -7.65 -3.69 -2.12
N ALA A 29 -6.35 -3.44 -2.01
CA ALA A 29 -5.34 -4.43 -1.75
C ALA A 29 -4.68 -4.22 -0.39
N PHE A 30 -4.44 -5.30 0.33
CA PHE A 30 -3.69 -5.28 1.59
C PHE A 30 -2.93 -6.57 1.77
N PHE A 31 -1.86 -6.50 2.55
CA PHE A 31 -1.12 -7.68 2.94
C PHE A 31 -1.59 -8.18 4.32
N HIS A 32 -1.71 -9.49 4.47
CA HIS A 32 -2.05 -10.14 5.74
C HIS A 32 -1.00 -11.18 6.10
N GLY A 33 -0.42 -11.04 7.28
CA GLY A 33 0.66 -11.89 7.79
C GLY A 33 1.50 -11.11 8.80
N THR A 34 2.18 -11.81 9.70
CA THR A 34 3.21 -11.21 10.55
C THR A 34 4.48 -11.03 9.73
N TYR A 35 4.64 -9.86 9.11
CA TYR A 35 5.92 -9.40 8.58
C TYR A 35 6.77 -8.95 9.76
N LYS A 36 7.40 -9.89 10.47
CA LYS A 36 8.46 -9.54 11.42
C LYS A 36 9.80 -9.78 10.76
N TYR A 37 10.71 -8.84 10.95
CA TYR A 37 12.14 -9.06 10.77
C TYR A 37 12.52 -10.34 11.52
N GLY A 38 13.28 -11.21 10.87
CA GLY A 38 13.47 -12.61 11.26
C GLY A 38 13.66 -12.81 12.75
N HIS A 39 12.63 -13.35 13.40
CA HIS A 39 12.72 -14.17 14.61
C HIS A 39 11.49 -15.08 14.60
N ASN A 40 11.73 -16.39 14.77
CA ASN A 40 10.73 -17.48 14.82
C ASN A 40 10.04 -17.84 13.49
N GLY A 41 10.82 -18.20 12.44
CA GLY A 41 10.27 -18.80 11.22
C GLY A 41 9.50 -17.86 10.29
N LEU A 42 9.61 -16.54 10.51
CA LEU A 42 9.04 -15.50 9.66
C LEU A 42 10.07 -15.00 8.64
N LYS A 43 9.65 -14.83 7.39
CA LYS A 43 10.52 -14.41 6.27
C LYS A 43 11.11 -13.03 6.51
N ASP A 44 12.43 -12.90 6.34
CA ASP A 44 13.09 -11.59 6.42
C ASP A 44 12.84 -10.78 5.13
N PHE A 45 11.82 -9.94 5.17
CA PHE A 45 11.51 -9.02 4.07
C PHE A 45 12.51 -7.85 3.95
N ASN A 46 13.54 -7.76 4.80
CA ASN A 46 14.72 -6.93 4.52
C ASN A 46 15.68 -7.57 3.52
N ASN A 47 15.56 -8.86 3.23
CA ASN A 47 16.27 -9.50 2.14
C ASN A 47 15.52 -9.26 0.82
N ASP A 48 16.21 -8.67 -0.17
CA ASP A 48 15.64 -8.34 -1.49
C ASP A 48 15.22 -9.58 -2.29
N GLU A 49 15.94 -10.69 -2.16
CA GLU A 49 15.65 -11.94 -2.84
C GLU A 49 14.37 -12.58 -2.29
N VAL A 50 14.28 -12.69 -0.96
CA VAL A 50 13.08 -13.18 -0.26
C VAL A 50 11.87 -12.32 -0.63
N LEU A 51 12.01 -10.99 -0.61
CA LEU A 51 10.94 -10.09 -1.02
C LEU A 51 10.52 -10.32 -2.47
N ARG A 52 11.49 -10.45 -3.39
CA ARG A 52 11.23 -10.67 -4.82
C ARG A 52 10.47 -11.99 -5.04
N GLU A 53 10.89 -13.07 -4.41
CA GLU A 53 10.18 -14.35 -4.49
C GLU A 53 8.74 -14.25 -3.99
N GLU A 54 8.51 -13.57 -2.86
CA GLU A 54 7.17 -13.42 -2.30
C GLU A 54 6.24 -12.57 -3.18
N LEU A 55 6.80 -11.57 -3.84
CA LEU A 55 6.08 -10.78 -4.84
C LEU A 55 5.73 -11.64 -6.07
N LEU A 56 6.67 -12.44 -6.58
CA LEU A 56 6.44 -13.34 -7.71
C LEU A 56 5.37 -14.40 -7.38
N LYS A 57 5.42 -15.00 -6.18
CA LYS A 57 4.38 -15.94 -5.67
C LYS A 57 3.00 -15.27 -5.55
N SER A 58 2.97 -13.95 -5.39
CA SER A 58 1.74 -13.15 -5.38
C SER A 58 1.31 -12.68 -6.78
N ASN A 59 1.97 -13.17 -7.84
CA ASN A 59 1.82 -12.73 -9.23
C ASN A 59 2.09 -11.22 -9.44
N ILE A 60 2.97 -10.64 -8.63
CA ILE A 60 3.43 -9.26 -8.78
C ILE A 60 4.79 -9.32 -9.48
N ARG A 61 4.83 -8.87 -10.73
CA ARG A 61 6.07 -8.81 -11.51
C ARG A 61 6.79 -7.47 -11.28
N PRO A 62 8.14 -7.44 -11.37
CA PRO A 62 8.88 -6.19 -11.38
C PRO A 62 8.41 -5.28 -12.51
N THR A 63 8.35 -3.99 -12.22
CA THR A 63 8.05 -2.96 -13.21
C THR A 63 9.21 -2.82 -14.20
N LYS A 64 8.91 -2.59 -15.48
CA LYS A 64 9.95 -2.28 -16.47
C LYS A 64 10.58 -0.93 -16.18
N ASN A 65 11.83 -0.72 -16.58
CA ASN A 65 12.48 0.58 -16.42
C ASN A 65 11.65 1.70 -17.05
N TRP A 66 11.69 2.89 -16.44
CA TRP A 66 10.98 4.10 -16.87
C TRP A 66 9.45 4.08 -16.80
N GLN A 67 8.86 3.04 -16.23
CA GLN A 67 7.43 2.99 -15.94
C GLN A 67 7.15 3.42 -14.51
N TYR A 68 6.22 4.37 -14.35
CA TYR A 68 5.78 4.89 -13.08
C TYR A 68 4.30 4.61 -12.87
N TYR A 69 3.90 4.59 -11.61
CA TYR A 69 2.52 4.45 -11.18
C TYR A 69 2.21 5.50 -10.13
N VAL A 70 0.98 5.97 -10.11
CA VAL A 70 0.42 6.80 -9.03
C VAL A 70 -0.53 5.92 -8.23
N TYR A 71 -0.47 5.99 -6.91
CA TYR A 71 -1.29 5.13 -6.05
C TYR A 71 -1.83 5.87 -4.85
N THR A 72 -2.92 5.33 -4.31
CA THR A 72 -3.53 5.83 -3.09
C THR A 72 -3.52 4.76 -2.00
N ILE A 73 -3.07 5.15 -0.82
CA ILE A 73 -3.02 4.29 0.36
C ILE A 73 -3.79 4.95 1.49
N GLN A 74 -4.59 4.16 2.19
CA GLN A 74 -5.29 4.56 3.38
C GLN A 74 -4.80 3.75 4.59
N ALA A 75 -4.52 4.44 5.70
CA ALA A 75 -4.37 3.77 6.99
C ALA A 75 -5.73 3.58 7.68
N SER A 76 -5.82 2.53 8.49
CA SER A 76 -6.96 2.30 9.37
C SER A 76 -7.14 3.45 10.38
N TRP A 77 -8.40 3.76 10.67
CA TRP A 77 -8.81 4.70 11.70
C TRP A 77 -8.11 4.45 13.04
N LEU A 78 -7.60 5.51 13.63
CA LEU A 78 -7.34 5.53 15.06
C LEU A 78 -8.52 6.21 15.78
N PRO A 79 -8.91 5.73 16.97
CA PRO A 79 -9.80 6.46 17.87
C PRO A 79 -9.34 7.92 18.03
N GLY A 80 -10.21 8.87 17.63
CA GLY A 80 -9.96 10.31 17.67
C GLY A 80 -9.67 10.98 16.32
N ASP A 81 -9.52 10.24 15.21
CA ASP A 81 -9.31 10.84 13.90
C ASP A 81 -10.59 11.56 13.40
N LYS A 82 -10.49 12.84 12.99
CA LYS A 82 -11.63 13.63 12.46
C LYS A 82 -11.90 13.40 10.97
N LYS A 83 -10.86 13.07 10.18
CA LYS A 83 -10.94 12.72 8.75
C LYS A 83 -10.04 11.52 8.45
N LYS A 84 -10.41 10.73 7.43
CA LYS A 84 -9.58 9.63 6.92
C LYS A 84 -8.29 10.22 6.36
N THR A 85 -7.13 9.69 6.78
CA THR A 85 -5.86 10.06 6.14
C THR A 85 -5.67 9.24 4.86
N LEU A 86 -5.48 9.92 3.74
CA LEU A 86 -5.14 9.32 2.45
C LEU A 86 -3.72 9.74 2.09
N TYR A 87 -2.90 8.79 1.69
CA TYR A 87 -1.58 9.06 1.13
C TYR A 87 -1.63 8.85 -0.37
N VAL A 88 -1.28 9.88 -1.13
CA VAL A 88 -1.08 9.82 -2.58
C VAL A 88 0.41 9.81 -2.83
N GLY A 89 0.88 8.89 -3.67
CA GLY A 89 2.30 8.75 -3.96
C GLY A 89 2.57 8.22 -5.36
N MET A 90 3.74 8.55 -5.90
CA MET A 90 4.25 7.89 -7.10
C MET A 90 5.32 6.82 -6.81
N THR A 91 5.48 5.87 -7.73
CA THR A 91 6.45 4.78 -7.62
C THR A 91 6.91 4.27 -8.99
N GLY A 92 8.21 4.00 -9.13
CA GLY A 92 8.76 3.22 -10.25
C GLY A 92 8.74 1.70 -10.02
N LYS A 93 8.28 1.25 -8.85
CA LYS A 93 8.00 -0.17 -8.54
C LYS A 93 6.52 -0.46 -8.71
N HIS A 94 6.16 -1.73 -8.89
CA HIS A 94 4.76 -2.15 -8.92
C HIS A 94 4.05 -1.67 -7.64
N PRO A 95 2.84 -1.09 -7.71
CA PRO A 95 2.15 -0.50 -6.55
C PRO A 95 2.03 -1.46 -5.36
N HIS A 96 1.65 -2.73 -5.58
CA HIS A 96 1.67 -3.74 -4.51
C HIS A 96 3.06 -4.00 -3.88
N SER A 97 4.15 -3.90 -4.66
CA SER A 97 5.51 -3.97 -4.08
C SER A 97 5.79 -2.76 -3.20
N ARG A 98 5.39 -1.55 -3.65
CA ARG A 98 5.51 -0.33 -2.86
C ARG A 98 4.64 -0.36 -1.59
N LEU A 99 3.46 -0.97 -1.64
CA LEU A 99 2.61 -1.19 -0.46
C LEU A 99 3.34 -2.00 0.60
N LEU A 100 4.10 -3.02 0.19
CA LEU A 100 4.87 -3.84 1.11
C LEU A 100 6.04 -3.04 1.73
N ASP A 101 6.74 -2.22 0.94
CA ASP A 101 7.76 -1.27 1.46
C ASP A 101 7.17 -0.36 2.55
N HIS A 102 5.93 0.13 2.36
CA HIS A 102 5.23 0.94 3.36
C HIS A 102 4.94 0.19 4.66
N MET A 103 4.66 -1.11 4.57
CA MET A 103 4.36 -1.94 5.73
C MET A 103 5.62 -2.40 6.47
N THR A 104 6.68 -2.75 5.75
CA THR A 104 7.96 -3.25 6.29
C THR A 104 8.91 -2.13 6.67
N ASN A 105 8.48 -0.86 6.64
CA ASN A 105 9.27 0.31 7.02
C ASN A 105 10.65 0.37 6.36
N ARG A 106 10.81 -0.28 5.20
CA ARG A 106 12.05 -0.29 4.45
C ARG A 106 12.40 1.16 4.08
N LYS A 107 13.64 1.55 4.36
CA LYS A 107 14.24 2.85 3.99
C LYS A 107 13.63 4.11 4.65
N LYS A 108 12.96 4.04 5.81
CA LYS A 108 12.40 5.20 6.55
C LYS A 108 11.42 6.09 5.74
N LEU A 109 11.13 5.78 4.47
CA LEU A 109 10.27 6.53 3.55
C LEU A 109 8.81 6.55 4.03
N ALA A 110 8.36 5.47 4.66
CA ALA A 110 6.99 5.28 5.14
C ALA A 110 6.76 5.75 6.59
N ALA A 111 7.84 5.87 7.38
CA ALA A 111 7.77 6.12 8.82
C ALA A 111 7.10 7.45 9.20
N ARG A 112 7.11 8.44 8.31
CA ARG A 112 6.59 9.79 8.59
C ARG A 112 5.08 9.92 8.36
N ILE A 113 4.53 9.22 7.37
CA ILE A 113 3.14 9.44 6.93
C ILE A 113 2.15 8.79 7.91
N PHE A 114 2.48 7.58 8.36
CA PHE A 114 1.66 6.77 9.25
C PHE A 114 2.44 6.52 10.55
N LYS A 115 2.47 7.52 11.45
CA LYS A 115 3.08 7.36 12.78
C LYS A 115 2.38 6.20 13.50
N ARG A 116 3.07 5.06 13.62
CA ARG A 116 2.64 3.95 14.48
C ARG A 116 2.64 4.48 15.91
N LYS A 117 1.46 4.77 16.48
CA LYS A 117 1.34 4.88 17.95
C LYS A 117 1.86 3.56 18.51
N LYS A 118 2.71 3.65 19.55
CA LYS A 118 3.59 2.57 20.05
C LYS A 118 2.90 1.20 20.23
N ASN A 119 1.57 1.17 20.38
CA ASN A 119 0.78 -0.04 20.62
C ASN A 119 -0.38 -0.30 19.63
N ARG A 120 -0.44 0.36 18.47
CA ARG A 120 -1.50 0.12 17.46
C ARG A 120 -0.90 -0.15 16.08
N ARG A 121 -1.04 -1.40 15.61
CA ARG A 121 -0.72 -1.76 14.23
C ARG A 121 -1.76 -1.12 13.31
N GLN A 122 -1.43 0.01 12.70
CA GLN A 122 -2.24 0.55 11.61
C GLN A 122 -2.23 -0.44 10.45
N VAL A 123 -3.42 -0.82 10.01
CA VAL A 123 -3.60 -1.53 8.75
C VAL A 123 -3.39 -0.51 7.64
N ILE A 124 -2.47 -0.81 6.72
CA ILE A 124 -2.27 -0.05 5.50
C ILE A 124 -2.99 -0.78 4.37
N THR A 125 -3.86 -0.08 3.66
CA THR A 125 -4.62 -0.62 2.53
C THR A 125 -4.37 0.26 1.31
N MET A 126 -3.95 -0.33 0.20
CA MET A 126 -3.95 0.35 -1.10
C MET A 126 -5.38 0.38 -1.61
N LEU A 127 -5.91 1.57 -1.88
CA LEU A 127 -7.26 1.71 -2.40
C LEU A 127 -7.25 1.51 -3.91
N ASP A 128 -6.37 2.22 -4.60
CA ASP A 128 -6.25 2.16 -6.04
C ASP A 128 -4.85 2.57 -6.53
N PHE A 129 -4.58 2.30 -7.81
CA PHE A 129 -3.41 2.79 -8.51
C PHE A 129 -3.65 2.94 -10.02
N GLU A 130 -2.91 3.86 -10.63
CA GLU A 130 -2.93 4.17 -12.06
C GLU A 130 -1.54 3.96 -12.67
N GLY A 131 -1.49 3.55 -13.94
CA GLY A 131 -0.27 3.32 -14.70
C GLY A 131 -0.22 1.94 -15.37
N PRO A 132 0.90 1.58 -16.03
CA PRO A 132 2.15 2.36 -16.09
C PRO A 132 2.02 3.64 -16.91
N MET A 133 2.76 4.68 -16.53
CA MET A 133 2.88 5.97 -17.22
C MET A 133 4.32 6.50 -17.17
N SER A 134 4.61 7.55 -17.93
CA SER A 134 5.92 8.21 -17.88
C SER A 134 6.13 8.94 -16.54
N LYS A 135 7.39 9.26 -16.21
CA LYS A 135 7.72 10.01 -14.99
C LYS A 135 7.02 11.38 -14.95
N LYS A 136 6.95 12.08 -16.08
CA LYS A 136 6.35 13.41 -16.19
C LYS A 136 4.84 13.35 -15.95
N GLU A 137 4.17 12.38 -16.55
CA GLU A 137 2.74 12.12 -16.32
C GLU A 137 2.47 11.74 -14.87
N ALA A 138 3.30 10.88 -14.27
CA ALA A 138 3.15 10.49 -12.88
C ALA A 138 3.25 11.67 -11.91
N ILE A 139 4.20 12.59 -12.13
CA ILE A 139 4.34 13.81 -11.30
C ILE A 139 3.07 14.68 -11.41
N ALA A 140 2.58 14.92 -12.63
CA ALA A 140 1.36 15.71 -12.82
C ALA A 140 0.14 15.01 -12.22
N ARG A 141 0.03 13.69 -12.40
CA ARG A 141 -1.10 12.91 -11.92
C ARG A 141 -1.13 12.78 -10.41
N GLU A 142 0.03 12.62 -9.75
CA GLU A 142 0.13 12.60 -8.29
C GLU A 142 -0.45 13.88 -7.66
N LYS A 143 -0.13 15.04 -8.24
CA LYS A 143 -0.66 16.34 -7.83
C LYS A 143 -2.18 16.45 -8.03
N SER A 144 -2.66 16.09 -9.22
CA SER A 144 -4.09 16.13 -9.56
C SER A 144 -4.90 15.22 -8.64
N LEU A 145 -4.45 13.98 -8.44
CA LEU A 145 -5.13 13.00 -7.61
C LEU A 145 -5.16 13.42 -6.13
N ALA A 146 -4.10 14.08 -5.65
CA ALA A 146 -4.11 14.67 -4.31
C ALA A 146 -5.16 15.79 -4.18
N TYR A 147 -5.30 16.63 -5.21
CA TYR A 147 -6.31 17.69 -5.25
C TYR A 147 -7.75 17.12 -5.28
N GLU A 148 -8.01 16.09 -6.08
CA GLU A 148 -9.32 15.41 -6.18
C GLU A 148 -9.82 14.86 -4.83
N HIS A 149 -8.90 14.47 -3.95
CA HIS A 149 -9.24 13.87 -2.66
C HIS A 149 -9.21 14.84 -1.48
N LYS A 150 -8.82 16.11 -1.69
CA LYS A 150 -8.59 17.09 -0.60
C LYS A 150 -9.84 17.36 0.26
N ASP A 151 -11.03 17.31 -0.35
CA ASP A 151 -12.27 17.66 0.34
C ASP A 151 -12.73 16.51 1.26
N ASN A 152 -12.54 15.28 0.79
CA ASN A 152 -13.00 14.04 1.43
C ASN A 152 -11.99 13.44 2.42
N TYR A 153 -10.70 13.73 2.27
CA TYR A 153 -9.63 13.11 3.04
C TYR A 153 -8.65 14.15 3.60
N LEU A 154 -7.97 13.79 4.69
CA LEU A 154 -6.72 14.44 5.05
C LEU A 154 -5.62 13.87 4.16
N VAL A 155 -5.38 14.54 3.02
CA VAL A 155 -4.41 14.08 2.02
C VAL A 155 -2.97 14.36 2.48
N LYS A 156 -2.10 13.37 2.30
CA LYS A 156 -0.65 13.45 2.48
C LYS A 156 0.03 13.04 1.17
N GLY A 157 1.17 13.66 0.84
CA GLY A 157 1.85 13.45 -0.45
C GLY A 157 1.31 14.37 -1.55
N GLY A 158 1.48 14.01 -2.83
CA GLY A 158 1.04 14.88 -3.93
C GLY A 158 1.94 16.10 -4.15
N HIS A 159 3.26 15.93 -4.03
CA HIS A 159 4.26 17.01 -4.10
C HIS A 159 4.63 17.40 -5.54
#